data_AF-A0A2E7BGA8-F1
#
_entry.id   AF-A0A2E7BGA8-F1
#
_cell.length_a   1.000
_cell.length_b   1.000
_cell.length_c   1.000
_cell.angle_alpha   90.00
_cell.angle_beta   90.00
_cell.angle_gamma   90.00
#
_symmetry.space_group_name_H-M   'P 1'
#
loop_
_entity.id
_entity.type
_entity.pdbx_description
1 polymer ?
#
loop_
_entity_poly.entity_id
_entity_poly.type
_entity_poly.pdbx_seq_one_letter_code
_entity_poly.pdbx_strand_id
1 'polypeptide(L)'
;MAAMGHEDRAEALEHYMTDQLDRKVEFGEGAQTSIEPQVPRGTGNLFRPTTSGFEPMPDKPTLIDFFERRFAPARHVLQSANHAVQTGQPERTVFACLLHDVTQNLIKADHGYWGAQLFAPYVDERVAWGIKYHQALRFFPDESVGYAYPDMYNRIFGADYEPDEYIKQAHEFARNHRYYMEARLVTVNDQYAFDENQREVKIEEFTDVIGRQFKQPREGLGNDNSPVAHMWRSIINPNRPL
;
A
#
# COMPACT_ATOMS: atom_id res chain seq x y z
N MET A 1 19.94 30.11 -13.42
CA MET A 1 18.53 29.67 -13.41
C MET A 1 18.48 28.28 -13.99
N ALA A 2 18.51 27.26 -13.13
CA ALA A 2 18.09 25.91 -13.53
C ALA A 2 16.59 25.83 -13.21
N ALA A 3 15.76 25.51 -14.20
CA ALA A 3 14.36 25.18 -13.95
C ALA A 3 14.32 23.98 -12.99
N MET A 4 13.38 23.97 -12.05
CA MET A 4 13.10 22.78 -11.22
C MET A 4 12.99 21.55 -12.13
N GLY A 5 13.63 20.45 -11.74
CA GLY A 5 13.49 19.19 -12.45
C GLY A 5 12.03 18.77 -12.48
N HIS A 6 11.61 18.13 -13.57
CA HIS A 6 10.24 17.61 -13.68
C HIS A 6 9.93 16.61 -12.55
N GLU A 7 10.93 15.90 -12.05
CA GLU A 7 10.88 14.98 -10.92
C GLU A 7 10.50 15.67 -9.59
N ASP A 8 11.08 16.84 -9.28
CA ASP A 8 10.82 17.57 -8.03
C ASP A 8 9.37 18.09 -7.94
N ARG A 9 8.73 18.33 -9.09
CA ARG A 9 7.32 18.77 -9.17
C ARG A 9 6.33 17.61 -9.05
N ALA A 10 6.74 16.44 -9.50
CA ALA A 10 5.97 15.21 -9.46
C ALA A 10 5.93 14.63 -8.03
N GLU A 11 7.06 14.74 -7.33
CA GLU A 11 7.28 14.36 -5.93
C GLU A 11 6.40 15.14 -4.93
N ALA A 12 6.23 16.44 -5.14
CA ALA A 12 5.33 17.25 -4.33
C ALA A 12 3.87 16.80 -4.49
N LEU A 13 3.47 16.27 -5.66
CA LEU A 13 2.09 15.93 -5.96
C LEU A 13 1.66 14.58 -5.37
N GLU A 14 2.52 13.57 -5.37
CA GLU A 14 2.21 12.24 -4.82
C GLU A 14 2.02 12.27 -3.30
N HIS A 15 2.99 12.84 -2.59
CA HIS A 15 2.93 12.97 -1.14
C HIS A 15 1.82 13.94 -0.73
N TYR A 16 1.60 15.00 -1.50
CA TYR A 16 0.43 15.88 -1.36
C TYR A 16 -0.87 15.11 -1.56
N MET A 17 -1.04 14.27 -2.58
CA MET A 17 -2.31 13.60 -2.81
C MET A 17 -2.62 12.52 -1.77
N THR A 18 -1.62 11.80 -1.26
CA THR A 18 -1.81 10.88 -0.12
C THR A 18 -2.00 11.64 1.20
N ASP A 19 -1.20 12.66 1.51
CA ASP A 19 -1.35 13.43 2.76
C ASP A 19 -2.59 14.36 2.75
N GLN A 20 -3.08 14.80 1.59
CA GLN A 20 -4.35 15.54 1.44
C GLN A 20 -5.57 14.63 1.67
N LEU A 21 -5.46 13.31 1.47
CA LEU A 21 -6.48 12.36 1.95
C LEU A 21 -6.61 12.39 3.49
N ASP A 22 -5.56 12.85 4.18
CA ASP A 22 -5.36 12.70 5.62
C ASP A 22 -5.43 14.03 6.40
N ARG A 23 -5.30 15.19 5.72
CA ARG A 23 -5.36 16.53 6.34
C ARG A 23 -6.09 17.56 5.47
N LYS A 24 -6.93 18.38 6.13
CA LYS A 24 -7.52 19.63 5.60
C LYS A 24 -6.54 20.81 5.76
N VAL A 25 -6.25 21.53 4.65
CA VAL A 25 -5.74 22.95 4.55
C VAL A 25 -4.20 23.13 4.78
N GLU A 26 -3.36 23.96 4.14
CA GLU A 26 -3.38 25.08 3.15
C GLU A 26 -2.02 25.16 2.39
N PHE A 27 -1.95 25.90 1.27
CA PHE A 27 -0.79 26.00 0.34
C PHE A 27 0.38 26.90 0.81
N GLY A 28 1.61 26.52 0.44
CA GLY A 28 2.78 27.40 0.44
C GLY A 28 3.87 26.94 -0.54
N GLU A 29 4.10 27.71 -1.60
CA GLU A 29 5.19 27.51 -2.56
C GLU A 29 6.52 28.03 -1.98
N GLY A 30 7.58 27.21 -2.03
CA GLY A 30 8.92 27.66 -1.69
C GLY A 30 10.00 26.63 -2.04
N ALA A 31 10.82 26.94 -3.04
CA ALA A 31 12.00 26.17 -3.40
C ALA A 31 12.99 26.13 -2.22
N GLN A 32 13.38 24.92 -1.76
CA GLN A 32 14.39 24.77 -0.71
C GLN A 32 15.61 24.00 -1.23
N THR A 33 16.72 24.72 -1.33
CA THR A 33 18.05 24.15 -1.10
C THR A 33 18.19 23.89 0.40
N SER A 34 17.84 22.70 0.89
CA SER A 34 17.84 22.41 2.33
C SER A 34 19.21 21.92 2.82
N ILE A 35 19.69 22.50 3.93
CA ILE A 35 20.82 22.04 4.76
C ILE A 35 20.35 20.94 5.74
N GLU A 36 19.05 20.65 5.75
CA GLU A 36 18.41 19.69 6.65
C GLU A 36 18.47 18.26 6.08
N PRO A 37 18.58 17.23 6.95
CA PRO A 37 18.53 15.84 6.53
C PRO A 37 17.23 15.54 5.77
N GLN A 38 17.34 15.13 4.51
CA GLN A 38 16.19 14.65 3.76
C GLN A 38 15.84 13.22 4.20
N VAL A 39 14.57 13.01 4.54
CA VAL A 39 14.04 11.67 4.80
C VAL A 39 14.02 10.89 3.48
N PRO A 40 14.60 9.68 3.40
CA PRO A 40 14.55 8.89 2.18
C PRO A 40 13.11 8.69 1.71
N ARG A 41 12.86 8.85 0.40
CA ARG A 41 11.51 8.73 -0.21
C ARG A 41 10.80 7.42 0.15
N GLY A 42 11.56 6.33 0.29
CA GLY A 42 11.08 5.01 0.69
C GLY A 42 10.56 4.90 2.13
N THR A 43 10.70 5.93 2.96
CA THR A 43 10.34 5.89 4.39
C THR A 43 8.83 6.02 4.57
N GLY A 44 8.21 5.01 5.19
CA GLY A 44 6.81 5.05 5.61
C GLY A 44 6.56 6.03 6.77
N ASN A 45 5.30 6.34 7.04
CA ASN A 45 4.93 7.32 8.06
C ASN A 45 5.00 6.78 9.50
N LEU A 46 4.93 5.45 9.68
CA LEU A 46 4.87 4.80 11.00
C LEU A 46 6.08 5.07 11.90
N PHE A 47 7.27 5.19 11.32
CA PHE A 47 8.51 5.48 12.07
C PHE A 47 8.89 6.96 12.07
N ARG A 48 8.06 7.84 11.48
CA ARG A 48 8.32 9.27 11.52
C ARG A 48 7.98 9.82 12.92
N PRO A 49 8.66 10.88 13.38
CA PRO A 49 8.33 11.53 14.64
C PRO A 49 6.84 11.91 14.70
N THR A 50 6.15 11.51 15.76
CA THR A 50 4.75 11.85 16.00
C THR A 50 4.58 12.48 17.38
N THR A 51 3.64 13.42 17.50
CA THR A 51 3.32 14.11 18.76
C THR A 51 2.18 13.45 19.52
N SER A 52 1.39 12.58 18.88
CA SER A 52 0.18 11.98 19.46
C SER A 52 0.42 10.64 20.15
N GLY A 53 1.64 10.09 20.06
CA GLY A 53 1.91 8.69 20.44
C GLY A 53 1.09 7.70 19.60
N PHE A 54 1.13 6.43 19.99
CA PHE A 54 0.37 5.35 19.33
C PHE A 54 -0.69 4.80 20.27
N GLU A 55 -1.91 4.60 19.77
CA GLU A 55 -2.96 3.93 20.53
C GLU A 55 -2.51 2.50 20.90
N PRO A 56 -2.72 2.03 22.15
CA PRO A 56 -2.34 0.67 22.53
C PRO A 56 -3.07 -0.39 21.68
N MET A 57 -2.44 -1.55 21.48
CA MET A 57 -3.07 -2.71 20.84
C MET A 57 -3.69 -3.61 21.93
N PRO A 58 -4.76 -4.37 21.64
CA PRO A 58 -5.27 -5.37 22.57
C PRO A 58 -4.25 -6.51 22.79
N ASP A 59 -4.44 -7.31 23.84
CA ASP A 59 -3.53 -8.43 24.18
C ASP A 59 -3.36 -9.44 23.04
N LYS A 60 -4.37 -9.60 22.18
CA LYS A 60 -4.38 -10.49 21.03
C LYS A 60 -4.76 -9.73 19.76
N PRO A 61 -3.82 -8.96 19.18
CA PRO A 61 -4.12 -8.10 18.03
C PRO A 61 -4.67 -8.87 16.83
N THR A 62 -5.79 -8.38 16.29
CA THR A 62 -6.40 -8.87 15.05
C THR A 62 -5.99 -8.01 13.86
N LEU A 63 -6.19 -8.50 12.64
CA LEU A 63 -5.96 -7.68 11.44
C LEU A 63 -6.77 -6.37 11.46
N ILE A 64 -8.01 -6.40 11.95
CA ILE A 64 -8.87 -5.22 12.07
C ILE A 64 -8.25 -4.18 13.01
N ASP A 65 -7.70 -4.60 14.16
CA ASP A 65 -6.99 -3.69 15.08
C ASP A 65 -5.82 -2.98 14.40
N PHE A 66 -5.11 -3.64 13.48
CA PHE A 66 -4.05 -3.00 12.71
C PHE A 66 -4.60 -1.96 11.73
N PHE A 67 -5.70 -2.24 11.04
CA PHE A 67 -6.35 -1.25 10.19
C PHE A 67 -6.75 0.01 10.95
N GLU A 68 -7.35 -0.16 12.13
CA GLU A 68 -7.81 0.95 12.96
C GLU A 68 -6.65 1.75 13.57
N ARG A 69 -5.60 1.08 14.04
CA ARG A 69 -4.61 1.69 14.94
C ARG A 69 -3.23 1.90 14.33
N ARG A 70 -2.89 1.23 13.22
CA ARG A 70 -1.53 1.20 12.64
C ARG A 70 -1.44 1.37 11.13
N PHE A 71 -2.47 1.01 10.37
CA PHE A 71 -2.54 1.28 8.94
C PHE A 71 -3.40 2.49 8.64
N ALA A 72 -4.13 3.01 9.63
CA ALA A 72 -4.85 4.25 9.51
C ALA A 72 -3.88 5.40 9.17
N PRO A 73 -4.24 6.26 8.22
CA PRO A 73 -5.44 6.20 7.38
C PRO A 73 -5.31 5.17 6.23
N ALA A 74 -6.33 4.30 6.10
CA ALA A 74 -6.33 3.19 5.15
C ALA A 74 -7.34 3.37 4.00
N ARG A 75 -7.73 4.62 3.71
CA ARG A 75 -8.81 4.94 2.76
C ARG A 75 -8.59 4.33 1.38
N HIS A 76 -7.36 4.42 0.88
CA HIS A 76 -6.93 3.89 -0.43
C HIS A 76 -7.29 2.41 -0.59
N VAL A 77 -6.76 1.55 0.28
CA VAL A 77 -6.98 0.11 0.19
C VAL A 77 -8.44 -0.30 0.47
N LEU A 78 -9.15 0.47 1.29
CA LEU A 78 -10.59 0.25 1.55
C LEU A 78 -11.43 0.56 0.32
N GLN A 79 -11.13 1.66 -0.40
CA GLN A 79 -11.79 2.00 -1.65
C GLN A 79 -11.45 0.99 -2.75
N SER A 80 -10.19 0.59 -2.87
CA SER A 80 -9.73 -0.44 -3.81
C SER A 80 -10.49 -1.76 -3.59
N ALA A 81 -10.57 -2.23 -2.34
CA ALA A 81 -11.32 -3.44 -2.00
C ALA A 81 -12.83 -3.30 -2.27
N ASN A 82 -13.43 -2.14 -1.96
CA ASN A 82 -14.84 -1.89 -2.24
C ASN A 82 -15.12 -1.87 -3.75
N HIS A 83 -14.22 -1.31 -4.56
CA HIS A 83 -14.35 -1.36 -6.01
C HIS A 83 -14.29 -2.80 -6.55
N ALA A 84 -13.39 -3.63 -6.01
CA ALA A 84 -13.32 -5.04 -6.35
C ALA A 84 -14.62 -5.80 -6.00
N VAL A 85 -15.26 -5.47 -4.87
CA VAL A 85 -16.60 -6.01 -4.52
C VAL A 85 -17.65 -5.57 -5.54
N GLN A 86 -17.70 -4.28 -5.87
CA GLN A 86 -18.70 -3.70 -6.79
C GLN A 86 -18.59 -4.26 -8.21
N THR A 87 -17.38 -4.63 -8.63
CA THR A 87 -17.12 -5.23 -9.96
C THR A 87 -17.18 -6.75 -9.96
N GLY A 88 -17.61 -7.38 -8.86
CA GLY A 88 -17.85 -8.82 -8.78
C GLY A 88 -16.56 -9.66 -8.80
N GLN A 89 -15.45 -9.12 -8.33
CA GLN A 89 -14.19 -9.85 -8.25
C GLN A 89 -14.27 -10.98 -7.21
N PRO A 90 -13.48 -12.06 -7.38
CA PRO A 90 -13.36 -13.10 -6.36
C PRO A 90 -12.92 -12.53 -5.01
N GLU A 91 -13.39 -13.10 -3.89
CA GLU A 91 -13.02 -12.64 -2.54
C GLU A 91 -11.51 -12.56 -2.32
N ARG A 92 -10.75 -13.46 -2.94
CA ARG A 92 -9.29 -13.46 -2.88
C ARG A 92 -8.70 -12.16 -3.47
N THR A 93 -9.25 -11.69 -4.59
CA THR A 93 -8.85 -10.41 -5.21
C THR A 93 -9.27 -9.24 -4.33
N VAL A 94 -10.51 -9.25 -3.82
CA VAL A 94 -10.98 -8.23 -2.86
C VAL A 94 -10.03 -8.13 -1.67
N PHE A 95 -9.63 -9.27 -1.11
CA PHE A 95 -8.74 -9.31 0.03
C PHE A 95 -7.31 -8.88 -0.31
N ALA A 96 -6.78 -9.26 -1.49
CA ALA A 96 -5.50 -8.75 -1.95
C ALA A 96 -5.53 -7.22 -2.13
N CYS A 97 -6.62 -6.65 -2.66
CA CYS A 97 -6.82 -5.20 -2.77
C CYS A 97 -6.88 -4.53 -1.39
N LEU A 98 -7.49 -5.18 -0.39
CA LEU A 98 -7.53 -4.66 0.97
C LEU A 98 -6.13 -4.57 1.61
N LEU A 99 -5.19 -5.42 1.20
CA LEU A 99 -3.86 -5.55 1.83
C LEU A 99 -2.71 -4.91 1.05
N HIS A 100 -2.84 -4.69 -0.26
CA HIS A 100 -1.69 -4.51 -1.15
C HIS A 100 -0.71 -3.40 -0.74
N ASP A 101 -1.23 -2.30 -0.19
CA ASP A 101 -0.47 -1.08 0.11
C ASP A 101 -0.38 -0.72 1.59
N VAL A 102 -0.93 -1.52 2.51
CA VAL A 102 -0.88 -1.17 3.95
C VAL A 102 0.55 -1.11 4.49
N THR A 103 1.47 -1.84 3.86
CA THR A 103 2.91 -1.79 4.18
C THR A 103 3.58 -0.50 3.78
N GLN A 104 2.98 0.34 2.91
CA GLN A 104 3.53 1.66 2.62
C GLN A 104 3.60 2.56 3.86
N ASN A 105 2.72 2.33 4.85
CA ASN A 105 2.82 3.05 6.12
C ASN A 105 4.09 2.68 6.90
N LEU A 106 4.61 1.47 6.70
CA LEU A 106 5.88 1.01 7.27
C LEU A 106 7.06 1.43 6.38
N ILE A 107 7.00 1.07 5.10
CA ILE A 107 8.06 1.24 4.11
C ILE A 107 7.44 1.29 2.70
N LYS A 108 7.74 2.36 1.96
CA LYS A 108 7.24 2.59 0.59
C LYS A 108 8.12 1.89 -0.45
N ALA A 109 9.43 1.89 -0.22
CA ALA A 109 10.38 1.19 -1.08
C ALA A 109 10.10 -0.32 -1.01
N ASP A 110 9.87 -0.93 -2.17
CA ASP A 110 9.52 -2.35 -2.29
C ASP A 110 8.30 -2.79 -1.45
N HIS A 111 7.32 -1.89 -1.27
CA HIS A 111 6.13 -2.14 -0.44
C HIS A 111 5.40 -3.44 -0.79
N GLY A 112 5.32 -3.81 -2.07
CA GLY A 112 4.69 -5.06 -2.51
C GLY A 112 5.47 -6.29 -2.04
N TYR A 113 6.81 -6.25 -2.06
CA TYR A 113 7.65 -7.32 -1.54
C TYR A 113 7.53 -7.43 -0.02
N TRP A 114 7.60 -6.30 0.69
CA TRP A 114 7.41 -6.24 2.14
C TRP A 114 6.04 -6.75 2.56
N GLY A 115 4.98 -6.33 1.85
CA GLY A 115 3.60 -6.78 2.07
C GLY A 115 3.44 -8.27 1.84
N ALA A 116 3.94 -8.78 0.71
CA ALA A 116 3.88 -10.20 0.41
C ALA A 116 4.55 -11.05 1.49
N GLN A 117 5.73 -10.63 2.00
CA GLN A 117 6.40 -11.30 3.10
C GLN A 117 5.58 -11.24 4.39
N LEU A 118 5.11 -10.06 4.78
CA LEU A 118 4.34 -9.83 6.01
C LEU A 118 3.07 -10.70 6.07
N PHE A 119 2.37 -10.85 4.96
CA PHE A 119 1.08 -11.55 4.91
C PHE A 119 1.18 -13.03 4.57
N ALA A 120 2.22 -13.48 3.88
CA ALA A 120 2.35 -14.87 3.38
C ALA A 120 2.01 -15.98 4.40
N PRO A 121 2.37 -15.89 5.70
CA PRO A 121 2.05 -16.95 6.66
C PRO A 121 0.55 -17.11 6.97
N TYR A 122 -0.28 -16.14 6.59
CA TYR A 122 -1.67 -16.02 7.01
C TYR A 122 -2.67 -16.10 5.87
N VAL A 123 -2.22 -16.14 4.61
CA VAL A 123 -3.08 -16.03 3.43
C VAL A 123 -2.74 -17.11 2.40
N ASP A 124 -3.64 -17.33 1.45
CA ASP A 124 -3.35 -18.16 0.28
C ASP A 124 -2.17 -17.56 -0.52
N GLU A 125 -1.31 -18.42 -1.08
CA GLU A 125 -0.10 -18.00 -1.82
C GLU A 125 -0.42 -17.01 -2.97
N ARG A 126 -1.63 -17.07 -3.54
CA ARG A 126 -2.08 -16.18 -4.61
C ARG A 126 -2.40 -14.77 -4.11
N VAL A 127 -2.82 -14.61 -2.85
CA VAL A 127 -2.97 -13.28 -2.22
C VAL A 127 -1.59 -12.65 -2.06
N ALA A 128 -0.64 -13.39 -1.48
CA ALA A 128 0.74 -12.91 -1.33
C ALA A 128 1.40 -12.63 -2.70
N TRP A 129 1.12 -13.46 -3.72
CA TRP A 129 1.52 -13.21 -5.10
C TRP A 129 0.94 -11.90 -5.65
N GLY A 130 -0.37 -11.68 -5.45
CA GLY A 130 -1.05 -10.46 -5.88
C GLY A 130 -0.43 -9.22 -5.27
N ILE A 131 -0.22 -9.23 -3.95
CA ILE A 131 0.46 -8.17 -3.21
C ILE A 131 1.91 -7.99 -3.68
N LYS A 132 2.64 -9.06 -4.00
CA LYS A 132 4.03 -8.91 -4.45
C LYS A 132 4.13 -8.19 -5.80
N TYR A 133 3.41 -8.71 -6.79
CA TYR A 133 3.66 -8.34 -8.18
C TYR A 133 2.80 -7.17 -8.65
N HIS A 134 1.77 -6.74 -7.91
CA HIS A 134 1.07 -5.50 -8.26
C HIS A 134 2.04 -4.31 -8.35
N GLN A 135 3.08 -4.27 -7.49
CA GLN A 135 4.11 -3.23 -7.51
C GLN A 135 4.84 -3.14 -8.85
N ALA A 136 5.14 -4.28 -9.50
CA ALA A 136 5.78 -4.24 -10.82
C ALA A 136 4.75 -3.98 -11.92
N LEU A 137 3.61 -4.67 -11.85
CA LEU A 137 2.58 -4.63 -12.88
C LEU A 137 1.93 -3.25 -13.04
N ARG A 138 1.90 -2.41 -12.00
CA ARG A 138 1.33 -1.04 -12.06
C ARG A 138 2.00 -0.14 -13.10
N PHE A 139 3.24 -0.44 -13.49
CA PHE A 139 3.97 0.37 -14.48
C PHE A 139 3.77 -0.07 -15.93
N PHE A 140 3.12 -1.22 -16.17
CA PHE A 140 3.01 -1.80 -17.50
C PHE A 140 1.55 -1.99 -17.89
N PRO A 141 1.09 -1.36 -18.99
CA PRO A 141 -0.29 -1.49 -19.45
C PRO A 141 -0.61 -2.92 -19.89
N ASP A 142 -1.88 -3.30 -19.79
CA ASP A 142 -2.43 -4.52 -20.37
C ASP A 142 -3.85 -4.25 -20.88
N GLU A 143 -3.95 -3.97 -22.18
CA GLU A 143 -5.22 -3.67 -22.85
C GLU A 143 -6.22 -4.83 -22.81
N SER A 144 -5.75 -6.08 -22.67
CA SER A 144 -6.64 -7.25 -22.63
C SER A 144 -7.58 -7.26 -21.42
N VAL A 145 -7.25 -6.48 -20.39
CA VAL A 145 -8.03 -6.29 -19.17
C VAL A 145 -8.38 -4.83 -18.93
N GLY A 146 -8.21 -3.98 -19.95
CA GLY A 146 -8.51 -2.55 -19.87
C GLY A 146 -7.59 -1.74 -18.95
N TYR A 147 -6.39 -2.24 -18.63
CA TYR A 147 -5.44 -1.52 -17.78
C TYR A 147 -4.52 -0.65 -18.66
N ALA A 148 -4.86 0.63 -18.79
CA ALA A 148 -3.94 1.61 -19.37
C ALA A 148 -2.91 2.08 -18.34
N TYR A 149 -1.77 2.61 -18.79
CA TYR A 149 -0.83 3.28 -17.89
C TYR A 149 -1.55 4.48 -17.24
N PRO A 150 -1.62 4.58 -15.90
CA PRO A 150 -2.39 5.63 -15.26
C PRO A 150 -1.84 7.02 -15.61
N ASP A 151 -2.69 7.94 -16.09
CA ASP A 151 -2.29 9.32 -16.37
C ASP A 151 -1.67 10.02 -15.14
N MET A 152 -2.13 9.63 -13.94
CA MET A 152 -1.58 10.11 -12.68
C MET A 152 -0.10 9.74 -12.53
N TYR A 153 0.35 8.60 -13.06
CA TYR A 153 1.74 8.17 -12.94
C TYR A 153 2.68 9.05 -13.77
N ASN A 154 2.22 9.58 -14.90
CA ASN A 154 2.97 10.61 -15.64
C ASN A 154 3.18 11.87 -14.78
N ARG A 155 2.23 12.18 -13.90
CA ARG A 155 2.32 13.32 -12.97
C ARG A 155 3.16 13.03 -11.73
N ILE A 156 3.21 11.77 -11.28
CA ILE A 156 3.91 11.32 -10.06
C ILE A 156 5.38 10.98 -10.33
N PHE A 157 5.66 10.28 -11.42
CA PHE A 157 7.01 9.80 -11.74
C PHE A 157 7.67 10.60 -12.89
N GLY A 158 6.87 11.26 -13.72
CA GLY A 158 7.32 11.87 -14.97
C GLY A 158 6.92 11.02 -16.19
N ALA A 159 6.74 11.67 -17.33
CA ALA A 159 6.33 11.01 -18.57
C ALA A 159 7.45 10.16 -19.20
N ASP A 160 8.69 10.39 -18.80
CA ASP A 160 9.91 9.70 -19.22
C ASP A 160 10.45 8.74 -18.15
N TYR A 161 9.70 8.52 -17.06
CA TYR A 161 10.09 7.57 -16.04
C TYR A 161 10.13 6.14 -16.58
N GLU A 162 11.25 5.47 -16.33
CA GLU A 162 11.37 4.03 -16.51
C GLU A 162 11.61 3.35 -15.17
N PRO A 163 10.88 2.27 -14.85
CA PRO A 163 11.16 1.47 -13.67
C PRO A 163 12.55 0.85 -13.72
N ASP A 164 13.13 0.60 -12.53
CA ASP A 164 14.40 -0.12 -12.40
C ASP A 164 14.37 -1.49 -13.09
N GLU A 165 15.54 -1.96 -13.49
CA GLU A 165 15.69 -3.20 -14.27
C GLU A 165 15.07 -4.43 -13.57
N TYR A 166 15.18 -4.54 -12.24
CA TYR A 166 14.57 -5.65 -11.51
C TYR A 166 13.03 -5.59 -11.53
N ILE A 167 12.43 -4.41 -11.67
CA ILE A 167 10.98 -4.24 -11.82
C ILE A 167 10.54 -4.68 -13.22
N LYS A 168 11.31 -4.35 -14.27
CA LYS A 168 11.08 -4.84 -15.64
C LYS A 168 11.13 -6.38 -15.69
N GLN A 169 12.13 -6.98 -15.05
CA GLN A 169 12.27 -8.44 -14.94
C GLN A 169 11.13 -9.07 -14.13
N ALA A 170 10.71 -8.44 -13.03
CA ALA A 170 9.57 -8.90 -12.24
C ALA A 170 8.26 -8.86 -13.03
N HIS A 171 8.06 -7.83 -13.87
CA HIS A 171 6.94 -7.74 -14.79
C HIS A 171 6.97 -8.88 -15.82
N GLU A 172 8.10 -9.10 -16.50
CA GLU A 172 8.23 -10.17 -17.49
C GLU A 172 7.95 -11.55 -16.88
N PHE A 173 8.53 -11.81 -15.70
CA PHE A 173 8.28 -13.04 -14.96
C PHE A 173 6.80 -13.20 -14.59
N ALA A 174 6.19 -12.16 -14.02
CA ALA A 174 4.79 -12.20 -13.62
C ALA A 174 3.85 -12.39 -14.82
N ARG A 175 4.16 -11.76 -15.96
CA ARG A 175 3.35 -11.81 -17.20
C ARG A 175 3.26 -13.21 -17.79
N ASN A 176 4.28 -14.03 -17.57
CA ASN A 176 4.38 -15.41 -18.03
C ASN A 176 3.96 -16.44 -16.96
N HIS A 177 3.58 -16.00 -15.76
CA HIS A 177 3.22 -16.89 -14.65
C HIS A 177 1.71 -17.20 -14.62
N ARG A 178 1.35 -18.42 -14.20
CA ARG A 178 -0.05 -18.88 -14.08
C ARG A 178 -0.93 -18.02 -13.16
N TYR A 179 -0.32 -17.27 -12.25
CA TYR A 179 -1.00 -16.34 -11.32
C TYR A 179 -0.97 -14.89 -11.77
N TYR A 180 -0.60 -14.61 -13.02
CA TYR A 180 -0.58 -13.25 -13.57
C TYR A 180 -1.83 -12.44 -13.20
N MET A 181 -3.00 -13.03 -13.41
CA MET A 181 -4.29 -12.38 -13.15
C MET A 181 -4.54 -12.06 -11.67
N GLU A 182 -3.94 -12.80 -10.74
CA GLU A 182 -4.08 -12.51 -9.30
C GLU A 182 -3.44 -11.17 -8.94
N ALA A 183 -2.32 -10.81 -9.59
CA ALA A 183 -1.66 -9.51 -9.39
C ALA A 183 -2.22 -8.43 -10.31
N ARG A 184 -2.56 -8.76 -11.56
CA ARG A 184 -3.10 -7.80 -12.52
C ARG A 184 -4.47 -7.28 -12.08
N LEU A 185 -5.32 -8.12 -11.49
CA LEU A 185 -6.61 -7.65 -10.98
C LEU A 185 -6.45 -6.74 -9.75
N VAL A 186 -5.38 -6.90 -8.97
CA VAL A 186 -5.04 -5.90 -7.93
C VAL A 186 -4.74 -4.57 -8.60
N THR A 187 -3.90 -4.49 -9.64
CA THR A 187 -3.61 -3.19 -10.29
C THR A 187 -4.84 -2.57 -10.97
N VAL A 188 -5.76 -3.39 -11.50
CA VAL A 188 -7.01 -2.88 -12.11
C VAL A 188 -7.93 -2.26 -11.05
N ASN A 189 -7.93 -2.83 -9.84
CA ASN A 189 -8.75 -2.34 -8.72
C ASN A 189 -7.98 -1.39 -7.79
N ASP A 190 -6.68 -1.19 -8.01
CA ASP A 190 -5.83 -0.19 -7.37
C ASP A 190 -6.22 1.19 -7.89
N GLN A 191 -7.41 1.60 -7.47
CA GLN A 191 -8.01 2.85 -7.85
C GLN A 191 -7.43 3.95 -6.98
N TYR A 192 -6.66 4.82 -7.62
CA TYR A 192 -6.37 6.17 -7.14
C TYR A 192 -7.58 7.07 -7.34
N ALA A 193 -8.80 6.56 -7.21
CA ALA A 193 -10.02 7.33 -7.42
C ALA A 193 -10.16 8.30 -6.26
N PHE A 194 -9.49 9.45 -6.41
CA PHE A 194 -9.57 10.67 -5.60
C PHE A 194 -10.96 11.30 -5.72
N ASP A 195 -12.01 10.49 -5.62
CA ASP A 195 -13.37 10.96 -5.55
C ASP A 195 -13.68 11.27 -4.09
N GLU A 196 -13.50 12.54 -3.73
CA GLU A 196 -13.87 13.08 -2.43
C GLU A 196 -15.37 12.91 -2.12
N ASN A 197 -16.20 12.59 -3.13
CA ASN A 197 -17.62 12.30 -2.97
C ASN A 197 -17.93 10.81 -2.76
N GLN A 198 -16.92 9.93 -2.85
CA GLN A 198 -17.14 8.54 -2.48
C GLN A 198 -17.45 8.45 -0.98
N ARG A 199 -18.43 7.59 -0.67
CA ARG A 199 -18.78 7.29 0.72
C ARG A 199 -17.53 6.82 1.48
N GLU A 200 -17.52 7.10 2.78
CA GLU A 200 -16.58 6.45 3.68
C GLU A 200 -16.85 4.94 3.67
N VAL A 201 -15.80 4.16 3.39
CA VAL A 201 -15.79 2.70 3.48
C VAL A 201 -15.08 2.34 4.76
N LYS A 202 -15.71 1.51 5.59
CA LYS A 202 -15.12 1.11 6.89
C LYS A 202 -14.61 -0.32 6.84
N ILE A 203 -13.59 -0.62 7.65
CA ILE A 203 -12.95 -1.94 7.66
C ILE A 203 -13.93 -3.06 8.04
N GLU A 204 -14.92 -2.75 8.88
CA GLU A 204 -15.93 -3.67 9.37
C GLU A 204 -16.81 -4.24 8.24
N GLU A 205 -16.93 -3.52 7.12
CA GLU A 205 -17.62 -4.01 5.92
C GLU A 205 -16.91 -5.23 5.29
N PHE A 206 -15.63 -5.42 5.59
CA PHE A 206 -14.82 -6.54 5.12
C PHE A 206 -14.63 -7.64 6.18
N THR A 207 -15.27 -7.55 7.35
CA THR A 207 -15.13 -8.53 8.46
C THR A 207 -15.30 -9.96 7.99
N ASP A 208 -16.31 -10.19 7.16
CA ASP A 208 -16.65 -11.51 6.60
C ASP A 208 -15.58 -12.03 5.63
N VAL A 209 -15.08 -11.15 4.75
CA VAL A 209 -13.99 -11.47 3.81
C VAL A 209 -12.70 -11.78 4.58
N ILE A 210 -12.37 -10.97 5.58
CA ILE A 210 -11.23 -11.20 6.48
C ILE A 210 -11.37 -12.56 7.17
N GLY A 211 -12.54 -12.87 7.73
CA GLY A 211 -12.78 -14.13 8.42
C GLY A 211 -12.64 -15.38 7.54
N ARG A 212 -12.84 -15.25 6.22
CA ARG A 212 -12.70 -16.35 5.25
C ARG A 212 -11.32 -16.43 4.61
N GLN A 213 -10.64 -15.30 4.41
CA GLN A 213 -9.38 -15.23 3.66
C GLN A 213 -8.13 -15.12 4.54
N PHE A 214 -8.28 -14.76 5.82
CA PHE A 214 -7.17 -14.55 6.75
C PHE A 214 -7.12 -15.59 7.85
N LYS A 215 -5.98 -16.27 7.97
CA LYS A 215 -5.70 -17.20 9.08
C LYS A 215 -5.22 -16.41 10.30
N GLN A 216 -6.16 -15.78 10.99
CA GLN A 216 -5.91 -15.04 12.23
C GLN A 216 -5.28 -15.95 13.31
N PRO A 217 -4.09 -15.62 13.86
CA PRO A 217 -3.50 -16.36 14.96
C PRO A 217 -4.32 -16.26 16.24
N ARG A 218 -4.41 -17.36 17.01
CA ARG A 218 -5.17 -17.41 18.28
C ARG A 218 -4.51 -16.58 19.39
N GLU A 219 -3.20 -16.41 19.28
CA GLU A 219 -2.34 -15.64 20.17
C GLU A 219 -2.35 -14.14 19.84
N GLY A 220 -2.85 -13.77 18.65
CA GLY A 220 -2.76 -12.42 18.09
C GLY A 220 -1.52 -12.24 17.21
N LEU A 221 -1.61 -11.33 16.24
CA LEU A 221 -0.50 -11.01 15.34
C LEU A 221 0.69 -10.46 16.12
N GLY A 222 1.87 -11.03 15.92
CA GLY A 222 3.11 -10.65 16.61
C GLY A 222 3.35 -11.40 17.92
N ASN A 223 2.35 -12.11 18.45
CA ASN A 223 2.49 -13.02 19.60
C ASN A 223 2.57 -14.50 19.17
N ASP A 224 2.40 -14.77 17.89
CA ASP A 224 2.51 -16.08 17.27
C ASP A 224 3.96 -16.44 16.93
N ASN A 225 4.17 -17.67 16.46
CA ASN A 225 5.49 -18.19 16.08
C ASN A 225 5.77 -18.10 14.58
N SER A 226 5.09 -17.20 13.86
CA SER A 226 5.35 -17.00 12.43
C SER A 226 6.74 -16.39 12.21
N PRO A 227 7.37 -16.60 11.05
CA PRO A 227 8.65 -15.97 10.73
C PRO A 227 8.58 -14.44 10.69
N VAL A 228 7.37 -13.86 10.61
CA VAL A 228 7.11 -12.42 10.51
C VAL A 228 6.55 -11.80 11.79
N ALA A 229 6.45 -12.57 12.89
CA ALA A 229 5.93 -12.07 14.16
C ALA A 229 6.72 -10.86 14.68
N HIS A 230 8.02 -10.79 14.39
CA HIS A 230 8.86 -9.64 14.72
C HIS A 230 8.43 -8.37 13.94
N MET A 231 8.06 -8.50 12.67
CA MET A 231 7.57 -7.38 11.85
C MET A 231 6.30 -6.79 12.45
N TRP A 232 5.36 -7.65 12.85
CA TRP A 232 4.14 -7.23 13.54
C TRP A 232 4.44 -6.52 14.87
N ARG A 233 5.40 -7.02 15.67
CA ARG A 233 5.81 -6.36 16.92
C ARG A 233 6.43 -4.99 16.71
N SER A 234 7.20 -4.81 15.62
CA SER A 234 7.73 -3.50 15.21
C SER A 234 6.59 -2.55 14.82
N ILE A 235 5.56 -3.04 14.12
CA ILE A 235 4.38 -2.24 13.78
C ILE A 235 3.57 -1.88 15.03
N ILE A 236 3.39 -2.84 15.96
CA ILE A 236 2.65 -2.63 17.22
C ILE A 236 3.29 -1.51 18.04
N ASN A 237 4.61 -1.49 18.17
CA ASN A 237 5.30 -0.45 18.92
C ASN A 237 6.57 0.00 18.17
N PRO A 238 6.46 1.06 17.36
CA PRO A 238 7.59 1.64 16.65
C PRO A 238 8.67 2.24 17.57
N ASN A 239 8.32 2.55 18.83
CA ASN A 239 9.23 3.12 19.83
C ASN A 239 9.99 2.05 20.63
N ARG A 240 9.87 0.78 20.26
CA ARG A 240 10.52 -0.31 20.99
C ARG A 240 12.05 -0.20 20.82
N PRO A 241 12.85 -0.30 21.90
CA PRO A 241 14.29 -0.01 21.85
C PRO A 241 15.16 -1.18 21.34
N LEU A 242 14.54 -2.23 20.79
CA LEU A 242 15.17 -3.52 20.45
C LEU A 242 14.93 -3.88 18.98
#